data_AF-C7D768-F1
#
_entry.id   AF-C7D768-F1
#
_cell.length_a   1.000
_cell.length_b   1.000
_cell.length_c   1.000
_cell.angle_alpha   90.00
_cell.angle_beta   90.00
_cell.angle_gamma   90.00
#
_symmetry.space_group_name_H-M   'P 1'
#
loop_
_entity.id
_entity.type
_entity.pdbx_description
1 polymer ?
#
loop_
_entity_poly.entity_id
_entity_poly.type
_entity_poly.pdbx_seq_one_letter_code
_entity_poly.pdbx_strand_id
1 'polypeptide(L)'
;MGLMEQLLSFIFGGGRNVIAETAHVFRENAEAAGQREVHLTSQALAQYAAEFAHSRKSWFDRAMDGMNRLPRPRLAFGTLGLFVVAMIDPVWFASRMQGIALVPDPLWWLMGAIVSFYFGARHQVKAQEFQASIAQTMARVPQVVSNTRALQSLDDEGAPPTQNAALAEWSKTKL
;
A
#
# COMPACT_ATOMS: atom_id res chain seq x y z
N MET A 1 2.78 17.73 -75.44
CA MET A 1 3.19 17.01 -74.21
C MET A 1 3.83 18.03 -73.29
N GLY A 2 3.03 18.57 -72.38
CA GLY A 2 3.13 19.96 -71.94
C GLY A 2 4.22 20.27 -70.91
N LEU A 3 5.22 21.06 -71.32
CA LEU A 3 6.18 21.67 -70.40
C LEU A 3 5.48 22.59 -69.36
N MET A 4 4.33 23.16 -69.73
CA MET A 4 3.47 23.93 -68.80
C MET A 4 2.80 23.06 -67.73
N GLU A 5 2.43 21.81 -68.03
CA GLU A 5 1.86 20.89 -67.03
C GLU A 5 2.89 20.48 -65.99
N GLN A 6 4.15 20.28 -66.39
CA GLN A 6 5.25 20.02 -65.45
C GLN A 6 5.58 21.22 -64.57
N LEU A 7 5.54 22.45 -65.11
CA LEU A 7 5.76 23.66 -64.32
C LEU A 7 4.61 23.95 -63.35
N LEU A 8 3.36 23.72 -63.77
CA LEU A 8 2.20 23.83 -62.89
C LEU A 8 2.18 22.74 -61.81
N SER A 9 2.59 21.51 -62.14
CA SER A 9 2.74 20.41 -61.17
C SER A 9 3.89 20.66 -60.18
N PHE A 10 4.98 21.29 -60.61
CA PHE A 10 6.08 21.66 -59.71
C PHE A 10 5.68 22.75 -58.71
N ILE A 11 4.88 23.73 -59.15
CA ILE A 11 4.42 24.85 -58.31
C ILE A 11 3.25 24.44 -57.39
N PHE A 12 2.31 23.60 -57.88
CA PHE A 12 1.10 23.25 -57.14
C PHE A 12 1.08 21.82 -56.56
N GLY A 13 1.96 20.93 -56.98
CA GLY A 13 1.96 19.51 -56.59
C GLY A 13 2.67 19.19 -55.28
N GLY A 14 3.54 20.08 -54.78
CA GLY A 14 4.28 19.89 -53.52
C GLY A 14 3.65 20.55 -52.28
N GLY A 15 2.64 21.40 -52.46
CA GLY A 15 2.13 22.28 -51.39
C GLY A 15 1.14 21.64 -50.42
N ARG A 16 0.54 20.49 -50.74
CA ARG A 16 -0.48 19.87 -49.87
C ARG A 16 0.10 19.32 -48.56
N ASN A 17 1.36 18.88 -48.55
CA ASN A 17 1.99 18.36 -47.34
C ASN A 17 2.56 19.49 -46.45
N VAL A 18 3.06 20.56 -47.07
CA VAL A 18 3.63 21.72 -46.37
C VAL A 18 2.55 22.57 -45.69
N ILE A 19 1.34 22.65 -46.26
CA ILE A 19 0.21 23.33 -45.62
C ILE A 19 -0.33 22.50 -44.44
N ALA A 20 -0.30 21.17 -44.51
CA ALA A 20 -0.64 20.31 -43.37
C ALA A 20 0.42 20.44 -42.24
N GLU A 21 1.71 20.43 -42.59
CA GLU A 21 2.81 20.67 -41.64
C GLU A 21 2.77 22.07 -41.03
N THR A 22 2.42 23.10 -41.80
CA THR A 22 2.33 24.49 -41.31
C THR A 22 1.03 24.74 -40.53
N ALA A 23 -0.08 24.07 -40.86
CA ALA A 23 -1.31 24.13 -40.07
C ALA A 23 -1.17 23.47 -38.69
N HIS A 24 -0.30 22.45 -38.56
CA HIS A 24 0.09 21.91 -37.25
C HIS A 24 0.90 22.89 -36.38
N VAL A 25 1.52 23.92 -36.98
CA VAL A 25 2.24 24.98 -36.26
C VAL A 25 1.27 26.04 -35.68
N PHE A 26 0.11 26.25 -36.31
CA PHE A 26 -0.88 27.25 -35.86
C PHE A 26 -2.11 26.67 -35.15
N ARG A 27 -2.32 25.35 -35.21
CA ARG A 27 -3.40 24.67 -34.48
C ARG A 27 -2.84 23.42 -33.82
N GLU A 28 -2.76 23.46 -32.50
CA GLU A 28 -2.31 22.34 -31.69
C GLU A 28 -3.12 21.08 -32.05
N ASN A 29 -2.41 19.99 -32.32
CA ASN A 29 -3.02 18.72 -32.67
C ASN A 29 -3.78 18.21 -31.43
N ALA A 30 -5.12 18.25 -31.47
CA ALA A 30 -5.98 18.03 -30.29
C ALA A 30 -5.73 16.66 -29.61
N GLU A 31 -5.34 15.65 -30.38
CA GLU A 31 -4.96 14.34 -29.85
C GLU A 31 -3.58 14.34 -29.19
N ALA A 32 -2.60 15.07 -29.74
CA ALA A 32 -1.28 15.21 -29.10
C ALA A 32 -1.36 16.07 -27.83
N ALA A 33 -2.24 17.07 -27.80
CA ALA A 33 -2.57 17.85 -26.60
C ALA A 33 -3.23 16.98 -25.53
N GLY A 34 -4.25 16.20 -25.91
CA GLY A 34 -4.93 15.27 -25.01
C GLY A 34 -4.02 14.17 -24.46
N GLN A 35 -3.10 13.62 -25.27
CA GLN A 35 -2.10 12.66 -24.79
C GLN A 35 -1.14 13.28 -23.78
N ARG A 36 -0.67 14.51 -24.02
CA ARG A 36 0.17 15.24 -23.05
C ARG A 36 -0.57 15.53 -21.75
N GLU A 37 -1.84 15.91 -21.83
CA GLU A 37 -2.67 16.19 -20.66
C GLU A 37 -2.94 14.92 -19.83
N VAL A 38 -3.25 13.79 -20.45
CA VAL A 38 -3.40 12.49 -19.78
C VAL A 38 -2.06 12.05 -19.15
N HIS A 39 -0.94 12.30 -19.82
CA HIS A 39 0.37 11.97 -19.29
C HIS A 39 0.73 12.84 -18.07
N LEU A 40 0.48 14.16 -18.14
CA LEU A 40 0.66 15.07 -17.00
C LEU A 40 -0.25 14.70 -15.83
N THR A 41 -1.51 14.38 -16.11
CA THR A 41 -2.48 13.99 -15.07
C THR A 41 -2.09 12.67 -14.42
N SER A 42 -1.68 11.67 -15.20
CA SER A 42 -1.25 10.37 -14.66
C SER A 42 0.05 10.48 -13.85
N GLN A 43 1.01 11.30 -14.29
CA GLN A 43 2.22 11.60 -13.51
C GLN A 43 1.92 12.36 -12.22
N ALA A 44 1.03 13.36 -12.27
CA ALA A 44 0.60 14.09 -11.09
C ALA A 44 -0.08 13.16 -10.07
N LEU A 45 -0.98 12.27 -10.52
CA LEU A 45 -1.61 11.27 -9.67
C LEU A 45 -0.61 10.26 -9.10
N ALA A 46 0.38 9.82 -9.89
CA ALA A 46 1.42 8.91 -9.43
C ALA A 46 2.33 9.56 -8.37
N GLN A 47 2.70 10.83 -8.56
CA GLN A 47 3.46 11.59 -7.58
C GLN A 47 2.65 11.84 -6.30
N TYR A 48 1.38 12.23 -6.43
CA TYR A 48 0.48 12.38 -5.30
C TYR A 48 0.35 11.05 -4.54
N ALA A 49 0.17 9.93 -5.24
CA ALA A 49 0.13 8.61 -4.61
C ALA A 49 1.45 8.26 -3.88
N ALA A 50 2.62 8.61 -4.46
CA ALA A 50 3.92 8.35 -3.84
C ALA A 50 4.18 9.21 -2.59
N GLU A 51 3.72 10.46 -2.59
CA GLU A 51 3.84 11.37 -1.44
C GLU A 51 2.91 10.95 -0.29
N PHE A 52 1.66 10.57 -0.60
CA PHE A 52 0.70 10.12 0.42
C PHE A 52 0.88 8.67 0.87
N ALA A 53 1.64 7.84 0.12
CA ALA A 53 2.02 6.49 0.56
C ALA A 53 2.88 6.50 1.83
N HIS A 54 3.61 7.59 2.08
CA HIS A 54 4.46 7.73 3.26
C HIS A 54 3.75 8.52 4.36
N SER A 55 2.81 7.86 5.05
CA SER A 55 2.25 8.39 6.30
C SER A 55 3.37 8.55 7.34
N ARG A 56 3.96 9.75 7.43
CA ARG A 56 4.90 10.11 8.50
C ARG A 56 4.11 10.21 9.80
N LYS A 57 3.89 9.07 10.46
CA LYS A 57 3.28 9.02 11.79
C LYS A 57 4.10 9.86 12.76
N SER A 58 3.49 10.92 13.29
CA SER A 58 4.11 11.80 14.26
C SER A 58 4.55 11.00 15.48
N TRP A 59 5.59 11.45 16.19
CA TRP A 59 5.96 10.85 17.47
C TRP A 59 4.79 10.92 18.47
N PHE A 60 3.97 11.97 18.37
CA PHE A 60 2.74 12.13 19.15
C PHE A 60 1.72 11.05 18.80
N ASP A 61 1.53 10.75 17.50
CA ASP A 61 0.64 9.67 17.06
C ASP A 61 1.11 8.32 17.60
N ARG A 62 2.43 8.08 17.61
CA ARG A 62 3.01 6.86 18.18
C ARG A 62 2.85 6.79 19.70
N ALA A 63 2.98 7.91 20.41
CA ALA A 63 2.74 7.98 21.84
C ALA A 63 1.26 7.72 22.19
N MET A 64 0.34 8.33 21.45
CA MET A 64 -1.10 8.11 21.61
C MET A 64 -1.50 6.69 21.22
N ASP A 65 -0.95 6.13 20.14
CA ASP A 65 -1.11 4.73 19.77
C ASP A 65 -0.60 3.80 20.88
N GLY A 66 0.54 4.13 21.49
CA GLY A 66 1.10 3.42 22.63
C GLY A 66 0.14 3.43 23.83
N MET A 67 -0.25 4.63 24.28
CA MET A 67 -1.22 4.85 25.37
C MET A 67 -2.52 4.05 25.16
N ASN A 68 -2.99 4.05 23.92
CA ASN A 68 -4.22 3.38 23.54
C ASN A 68 -4.08 1.86 23.38
N ARG A 69 -2.84 1.35 23.32
CA ARG A 69 -2.50 -0.09 23.36
C ARG A 69 -2.19 -0.59 24.77
N LEU A 70 -1.98 0.30 25.73
CA LEU A 70 -1.79 -0.04 27.15
C LEU A 70 -2.97 -0.73 27.85
N PRO A 71 -4.25 -0.67 27.40
CA PRO A 71 -5.32 -1.40 28.09
C PRO A 71 -5.01 -2.90 28.26
N ARG A 72 -4.49 -3.57 27.22
CA ARG A 72 -4.17 -5.00 27.28
C ARG A 72 -3.05 -5.32 28.30
N PRO A 73 -1.87 -4.67 28.25
CA PRO A 73 -0.84 -4.86 29.26
C PRO A 73 -1.30 -4.50 30.68
N ARG A 74 -2.04 -3.40 30.86
CA ARG A 74 -2.47 -2.95 32.19
C ARG A 74 -3.41 -3.93 32.87
N LEU A 75 -4.30 -4.60 32.11
CA LEU A 75 -5.15 -5.64 32.68
C LEU A 75 -4.32 -6.82 33.21
N ALA A 76 -3.32 -7.27 32.45
CA ALA A 76 -2.44 -8.35 32.88
C ALA A 76 -1.60 -7.98 34.11
N PHE A 77 -1.02 -6.78 34.15
CA PHE A 77 -0.28 -6.33 35.34
C PHE A 77 -1.21 -6.07 36.53
N GLY A 78 -2.44 -5.59 36.29
CA GLY A 78 -3.43 -5.39 37.34
C GLY A 78 -3.88 -6.70 37.99
N THR A 79 -4.11 -7.76 37.21
CA THR A 79 -4.44 -9.07 37.77
C THR A 79 -3.28 -9.69 38.53
N LEU A 80 -2.05 -9.61 38.00
CA LEU A 80 -0.85 -10.03 38.73
C LEU A 80 -0.70 -9.26 40.05
N GLY A 81 -0.91 -7.94 40.03
CA GLY A 81 -0.89 -7.10 41.23
C GLY A 81 -1.95 -7.52 42.26
N LEU A 82 -3.17 -7.85 41.83
CA LEU A 82 -4.22 -8.37 42.72
C LEU A 82 -3.80 -9.67 43.41
N PHE A 83 -3.14 -10.59 42.69
CA PHE A 83 -2.61 -11.82 43.29
C PHE A 83 -1.53 -11.52 44.34
N VAL A 84 -0.64 -10.58 44.06
CA VAL A 84 0.40 -10.16 45.01
C VAL A 84 -0.23 -9.52 46.25
N VAL A 85 -1.20 -8.63 46.09
CA VAL A 85 -1.90 -7.99 47.22
C VAL A 85 -2.65 -9.03 48.07
N ALA A 86 -3.27 -10.03 47.43
CA ALA A 86 -3.93 -11.13 48.15
C ALA A 86 -2.95 -11.95 49.00
N MET A 87 -1.67 -12.04 48.60
CA MET A 87 -0.62 -12.73 49.38
C MET A 87 -0.04 -11.85 50.49
N ILE A 88 0.11 -10.54 50.26
CA ILE A 88 0.70 -9.61 51.23
C ILE A 88 -0.28 -9.28 52.37
N ASP A 89 -1.54 -9.00 52.05
CA ASP A 89 -2.59 -8.67 53.03
C ASP A 89 -3.92 -9.34 52.66
N PRO A 90 -4.12 -10.60 53.09
CA PRO A 90 -5.30 -11.38 52.74
C PRO A 90 -6.58 -10.84 53.39
N VAL A 91 -6.49 -10.22 54.58
CA VAL A 91 -7.67 -9.70 55.30
C VAL A 91 -8.19 -8.45 54.60
N TRP A 92 -7.28 -7.54 54.21
CA TRP A 92 -7.65 -6.37 53.43
C TRP A 92 -8.27 -6.78 52.09
N PHE A 93 -7.67 -7.74 51.38
CA PHE A 93 -8.21 -8.24 50.11
C PHE A 93 -9.62 -8.86 50.28
N ALA A 94 -9.80 -9.75 51.26
CA ALA A 94 -11.07 -10.43 51.51
C ALA A 94 -12.20 -9.45 51.84
N SER A 95 -11.92 -8.41 52.64
CA SER A 95 -12.92 -7.39 52.97
C SER A 95 -13.42 -6.60 51.74
N ARG A 96 -12.60 -6.47 50.70
CA ARG A 96 -12.98 -5.79 49.44
C ARG A 96 -13.73 -6.73 48.50
N MET A 97 -13.37 -8.01 48.50
CA MET A 97 -14.13 -9.03 47.78
C MET A 97 -15.56 -9.20 48.30
N GLN A 98 -15.80 -8.98 49.60
CA GLN A 98 -17.17 -8.93 50.14
C GLN A 98 -18.00 -7.81 49.52
N GLY A 99 -17.41 -6.62 49.31
CA GLY A 99 -18.07 -5.52 48.62
C GLY A 99 -18.40 -5.85 47.15
N ILE A 100 -17.48 -6.55 46.46
CA ILE A 100 -17.69 -7.00 45.08
C ILE A 100 -18.83 -8.05 45.01
N ALA A 101 -18.93 -8.94 45.99
CA ALA A 101 -19.99 -9.95 46.06
C ALA A 101 -21.39 -9.35 46.26
N LEU A 102 -21.48 -8.13 46.80
CA LEU A 102 -22.74 -7.42 46.98
C LEU A 102 -23.17 -6.64 45.72
N VAL A 103 -22.33 -6.59 44.68
CA VAL A 103 -22.67 -5.90 43.43
C VAL A 103 -23.77 -6.68 42.71
N PRO A 104 -24.93 -6.05 42.41
CA PRO A 104 -26.03 -6.72 41.72
C PRO A 104 -25.65 -7.26 40.33
N ASP A 105 -26.18 -8.43 39.97
CA ASP A 105 -25.97 -9.07 38.65
C ASP A 105 -26.20 -8.12 37.45
N PRO A 106 -27.22 -7.24 37.43
CA PRO A 106 -27.42 -6.31 36.31
C PRO A 106 -26.23 -5.36 36.06
N LEU A 107 -25.49 -4.99 37.10
CA LEU A 107 -24.31 -4.11 36.94
C LEU A 107 -23.14 -4.85 36.30
N TRP A 108 -23.01 -6.16 36.55
CA TRP A 108 -22.03 -7.00 35.85
C TRP A 108 -22.34 -7.09 34.36
N TRP A 109 -23.61 -7.27 34.00
CA TRP A 109 -24.07 -7.24 32.61
C TRP A 109 -23.80 -5.88 31.95
N LEU A 110 -24.10 -4.79 32.65
CA LEU A 110 -23.85 -3.43 32.15
C LEU A 110 -22.36 -3.18 31.92
N MET A 111 -21.50 -3.55 32.87
CA MET A 111 -20.04 -3.43 32.72
C MET A 111 -19.54 -4.26 31.54
N GLY A 112 -19.99 -5.51 31.43
CA GLY A 112 -19.68 -6.39 30.30
C GLY A 112 -20.10 -5.78 28.96
N ALA A 113 -21.30 -5.20 28.89
CA ALA A 113 -21.82 -4.53 27.70
C ALA A 113 -20.98 -3.29 27.32
N ILE A 114 -20.65 -2.42 28.28
CA ILE A 114 -19.85 -1.20 28.04
C ILE A 114 -18.44 -1.57 27.56
N VAL A 115 -17.78 -2.51 28.23
CA VAL A 115 -16.43 -2.98 27.85
C VAL A 115 -16.48 -3.64 26.47
N SER A 116 -17.46 -4.50 26.22
CA SER A 116 -17.66 -5.15 24.92
C SER A 116 -17.95 -4.15 23.82
N PHE A 117 -18.70 -3.09 24.09
CA PHE A 117 -18.96 -2.03 23.13
C PHE A 117 -17.69 -1.22 22.82
N TYR A 118 -16.97 -0.77 23.86
CA TYR A 118 -15.74 0.03 23.73
C TYR A 118 -14.65 -0.72 22.96
N PHE A 119 -14.40 -1.98 23.31
CA PHE A 119 -13.37 -2.78 22.65
C PHE A 119 -13.87 -3.45 21.36
N GLY A 120 -15.14 -3.86 21.30
CA GLY A 120 -15.75 -4.49 20.13
C GLY A 120 -15.84 -3.55 18.94
N ALA A 121 -16.25 -2.29 19.13
CA ALA A 121 -16.29 -1.30 18.06
C ALA A 121 -14.89 -0.99 17.50
N ARG A 122 -13.86 -0.99 18.36
CA ARG A 122 -12.47 -0.71 17.95
C ARG A 122 -11.80 -1.90 17.28
N HIS A 123 -12.22 -3.12 17.57
CA HIS A 123 -11.77 -4.32 16.87
C HIS A 123 -12.39 -4.46 15.47
N GLN A 124 -13.59 -3.93 15.24
CA GLN A 124 -14.23 -3.94 13.92
C GLN A 124 -13.47 -3.09 12.89
N VAL A 125 -12.95 -1.92 13.28
CA VAL A 125 -12.15 -1.05 12.39
C VAL A 125 -10.90 -1.77 11.87
N LYS A 126 -10.26 -2.57 12.73
CA LYS A 126 -9.05 -3.33 12.38
C LYS A 126 -9.34 -4.55 11.49
N ALA A 127 -10.53 -5.13 11.63
CA ALA A 127 -11.00 -6.19 10.73
C ALA A 127 -11.28 -5.65 9.32
N GLN A 128 -11.80 -4.42 9.21
CA GLN A 128 -11.99 -3.74 7.92
C GLN A 128 -10.66 -3.37 7.26
N GLU A 129 -9.68 -2.86 8.03
CA GLU A 129 -8.31 -2.61 7.54
C GLU A 129 -7.65 -3.91 7.02
N PHE A 130 -7.87 -5.03 7.70
CA PHE A 130 -7.36 -6.34 7.26
C PHE A 130 -8.01 -6.79 5.94
N GLN A 131 -9.33 -6.67 5.81
CA GLN A 131 -10.03 -6.96 4.56
C GLN A 131 -9.56 -6.05 3.41
N ALA A 132 -9.36 -4.75 3.66
CA ALA A 132 -8.82 -3.82 2.67
C ALA A 132 -7.38 -4.17 2.26
N SER A 133 -6.55 -4.60 3.21
CA SER A 133 -5.18 -5.04 2.93
C SER A 133 -5.12 -6.33 2.10
N ILE A 134 -6.05 -7.26 2.33
CA ILE A 134 -6.20 -8.48 1.52
C ILE A 134 -6.65 -8.11 0.10
N ALA A 135 -7.62 -7.21 -0.03
CA ALA A 135 -8.10 -6.74 -1.33
C ALA A 135 -6.99 -6.06 -2.15
N GLN A 136 -6.20 -5.17 -1.53
CA GLN A 136 -5.04 -4.56 -2.19
C GLN A 136 -3.95 -5.57 -2.57
N THR A 137 -3.71 -6.57 -1.72
CA THR A 137 -2.74 -7.63 -2.01
C THR A 137 -3.21 -8.46 -3.20
N MET A 138 -4.48 -8.89 -3.21
CA MET A 138 -5.09 -9.64 -4.31
C MET A 138 -5.09 -8.85 -5.62
N ALA A 139 -5.31 -7.52 -5.58
CA ALA A 139 -5.25 -6.66 -6.76
C ALA A 139 -3.83 -6.57 -7.37
N ARG A 140 -2.77 -6.79 -6.57
CA ARG A 140 -1.37 -6.75 -7.04
C ARG A 140 -0.84 -8.11 -7.49
N VAL A 141 -1.52 -9.22 -7.14
CA VAL A 141 -1.12 -10.59 -7.54
C VAL A 141 -0.95 -10.74 -9.05
N PRO A 142 -1.86 -10.28 -9.93
CA PRO A 142 -1.70 -10.42 -11.38
C PRO A 142 -0.43 -9.74 -11.90
N GLN A 143 -0.07 -8.59 -11.32
CA GLN A 143 1.10 -7.81 -11.71
C GLN A 143 2.41 -8.43 -11.23
N VAL A 144 2.40 -9.08 -10.05
CA VAL A 144 3.54 -9.88 -9.59
C VAL A 144 3.74 -11.11 -10.48
N VAL A 145 2.66 -11.77 -10.89
CA VAL A 145 2.73 -12.93 -11.81
C VAL A 145 3.22 -12.52 -13.20
N SER A 146 2.77 -11.39 -13.74
CA SER A 146 3.26 -10.89 -15.03
C SER A 146 4.74 -10.52 -14.97
N ASN A 147 5.17 -9.84 -13.91
CA ASN A 147 6.57 -9.47 -13.71
C ASN A 147 7.46 -10.71 -13.52
N THR A 148 6.98 -11.72 -12.78
CA THR A 148 7.73 -12.97 -12.58
C THR A 148 7.86 -13.75 -13.89
N ARG A 149 6.80 -13.82 -14.72
CA ARG A 149 6.88 -14.43 -16.05
C ARG A 149 7.83 -13.67 -16.98
N ALA A 150 7.80 -12.34 -16.95
CA ALA A 150 8.71 -11.51 -17.73
C ALA A 150 10.17 -11.71 -17.31
N LEU A 151 10.43 -11.87 -16.01
CA LEU A 151 11.76 -12.19 -15.50
C LEU A 151 12.19 -13.61 -15.90
N GLN A 152 11.29 -14.60 -15.85
CA GLN A 152 11.56 -15.96 -16.30
C GLN A 152 11.85 -16.03 -17.81
N SER A 153 11.11 -15.27 -18.63
CA SER A 153 11.40 -15.22 -20.08
C SER A 153 12.74 -14.58 -20.39
N LEU A 154 13.21 -13.64 -19.56
CA LEU A 154 14.56 -13.05 -19.70
C LEU A 154 15.67 -14.02 -19.26
N ASP A 155 15.37 -14.95 -18.36
CA ASP A 155 16.27 -16.03 -17.95
C ASP A 155 16.32 -17.15 -19.01
N ASP A 156 15.16 -17.45 -19.63
CA ASP A 156 15.02 -18.44 -20.72
C ASP A 156 15.58 -17.94 -22.07
N GLU A 157 15.61 -16.63 -22.33
CA GLU A 157 16.24 -16.03 -23.53
C GLU A 157 17.78 -16.04 -23.51
N GLY A 158 18.38 -16.67 -22.50
CA GLY A 158 19.80 -17.03 -22.52
C GLY A 158 20.70 -15.83 -22.31
N ALA A 159 20.96 -15.52 -21.04
CA ALA A 159 22.25 -14.94 -20.71
C ALA A 159 23.33 -15.88 -21.29
N PRO A 160 24.27 -15.40 -22.13
CA PRO A 160 25.43 -16.22 -22.47
C PRO A 160 26.02 -16.66 -21.14
N PRO A 161 26.39 -17.95 -20.99
CA PRO A 161 26.88 -18.46 -19.72
C PRO A 161 27.96 -17.49 -19.29
N THR A 162 27.71 -16.72 -18.24
CA THR A 162 28.74 -15.87 -17.68
C THR A 162 29.84 -16.86 -17.37
N GLN A 163 30.98 -16.71 -18.06
CA GLN A 163 32.20 -17.45 -17.83
C GLN A 163 32.70 -17.02 -16.45
N ASN A 164 31.94 -17.36 -15.41
CA ASN A 164 32.26 -17.08 -14.04
C ASN A 164 33.28 -18.15 -13.68
N ALA A 165 34.55 -17.77 -13.82
CA ALA A 165 35.69 -18.65 -13.61
C ALA A 165 35.62 -19.38 -12.25
N ALA A 166 35.06 -18.74 -11.23
CA ALA A 166 34.87 -19.32 -9.90
C ALA A 166 33.88 -20.50 -9.88
N LEU A 167 32.81 -20.44 -10.68
CA LEU A 167 31.83 -21.55 -10.79
C LEU A 167 32.38 -22.71 -11.63
N ALA A 168 33.22 -22.42 -12.63
CA ALA A 168 33.89 -23.42 -13.45
C ALA A 168 35.02 -24.15 -12.68
N GLU A 169 35.66 -23.49 -11.73
CA GLU A 169 36.67 -24.08 -10.85
C GLU A 169 36.03 -24.97 -9.76
N TRP A 170 34.90 -24.52 -9.20
CA TRP A 170 34.17 -25.28 -8.18
C TRP A 170 33.60 -26.60 -8.72
N SER A 171 33.10 -26.62 -9.97
CA SER A 171 32.56 -27.84 -10.58
C SER A 171 33.64 -28.88 -10.92
N LYS A 172 34.86 -28.46 -11.24
CA LYS A 172 36.01 -29.35 -11.48
C LYS A 172 36.57 -29.98 -10.20
N THR A 173 36.33 -29.36 -9.05
CA THR A 173 36.84 -29.81 -7.75
C THR A 173 35.97 -30.91 -7.11
N LYS A 174 34.82 -31.26 -7.72
CA LYS A 174 33.86 -32.24 -7.20
C LYS A 174 33.92 -33.65 -7.81
N LEU A 175 34.93 -33.94 -8.63
CA LEU A 175 35.28 -35.30 -9.08
C LEU A 175 36.49 -35.81 -8.29
#